data_AF-A0A660Y9X5-F1
#
_entry.id   AF-A0A660Y9X5-F1
#
_cell.length_a   1.000
_cell.length_b   1.000
_cell.length_c   1.000
_cell.angle_alpha   90.00
_cell.angle_beta   90.00
_cell.angle_gamma   90.00
#
_symmetry.space_group_name_H-M   'P 1'
#
loop_
_entity.id
_entity.type
_entity.pdbx_description
1 polymer ?
#
loop_
_entity_poly.entity_id
_entity_poly.type
_entity_poly.pdbx_seq_one_letter_code
_entity_poly.pdbx_strand_id
1 'polypeptide(L)'
;MKKFRRLRALGLKPTAGVRYLEQGKYAEALPDPSLLKPPPDERYPVKFVDATEEAGVPSFPLPGRVPEEVPKDASEEWLREHVVEPLGGNACWGDYDGDGDLDMYIVRCGANVLLRNEEGRFVDVTPKAGVGDEGLGMDAVWGDYDNDGDLDLYVANFGPNLLYRNEGD
;
A
#
# COMPACT_ATOMS: atom_id res chain seq x y z
N MET A 1 -3.84 -18.66 22.23
CA MET A 1 -2.46 -19.13 22.52
C MET A 1 -2.10 -20.55 22.02
N LYS A 2 -2.91 -21.61 22.20
CA LYS A 2 -2.54 -22.98 21.75
C LYS A 2 -2.64 -23.22 20.23
N LYS A 3 -3.53 -22.52 19.51
CA LYS A 3 -3.70 -22.65 18.05
C LYS A 3 -2.49 -22.08 17.26
N PHE A 4 -1.98 -20.92 17.68
CA PHE A 4 -0.78 -20.26 17.10
C PHE A 4 0.53 -21.06 17.25
N ARG A 5 0.67 -21.88 18.30
CA ARG A 5 1.85 -22.76 18.44
C ARG A 5 1.83 -23.92 17.45
N ARG A 6 0.66 -24.36 16.98
CA ARG A 6 0.52 -25.46 16.01
C ARG A 6 1.00 -25.05 14.63
N LEU A 7 0.83 -23.78 14.24
CA LEU A 7 1.31 -23.23 12.97
C LEU A 7 2.84 -23.13 12.92
N ARG A 8 3.49 -22.67 14.00
CA ARG A 8 4.97 -22.71 14.13
C ARG A 8 5.55 -24.13 14.12
N ALA A 9 4.86 -25.08 14.75
CA ALA A 9 5.29 -26.48 14.80
C ALA A 9 5.19 -27.20 13.43
N LEU A 10 4.38 -26.67 12.50
CA LEU A 10 4.26 -27.14 11.13
C LEU A 10 5.21 -26.43 10.15
N GLY A 11 6.11 -25.56 10.64
CA GLY A 11 7.08 -24.85 9.81
C GLY A 11 6.51 -23.64 9.04
N LEU A 12 5.22 -23.34 9.19
CA LEU A 12 4.58 -22.21 8.51
C LEU A 12 4.73 -20.94 9.35
N LYS A 13 5.44 -19.94 8.82
CA LYS A 13 5.43 -18.56 9.30
C LYS A 13 4.45 -17.77 8.41
N PRO A 14 3.45 -17.06 8.94
CA PRO A 14 2.86 -15.97 8.18
C PRO A 14 3.86 -14.81 8.22
N THR A 15 4.50 -14.56 7.10
CA THR A 15 5.23 -13.32 6.81
C THR A 15 4.45 -12.63 5.71
N ALA A 16 3.65 -11.63 6.08
CA ALA A 16 3.21 -10.62 5.13
C ALA A 16 4.42 -9.74 4.82
N GLY A 17 4.91 -9.80 3.58
CA GLY A 17 5.92 -8.88 3.07
C GLY A 17 5.23 -7.68 2.42
N VAL A 18 5.84 -6.51 2.54
CA VAL A 18 5.32 -5.20 2.05
C VAL A 18 5.17 -5.08 0.53
N ARG A 19 5.29 -6.17 -0.25
CA ARG A 19 5.24 -6.08 -1.73
C ARG A 19 4.44 -7.12 -2.48
N TYR A 20 4.08 -8.25 -1.92
CA TYR A 20 3.14 -9.16 -2.58
C TYR A 20 2.46 -10.00 -1.50
N LEU A 21 1.14 -9.86 -1.39
CA LEU A 21 0.27 -10.68 -0.55
C LEU A 21 -0.05 -12.04 -1.20
N GLU A 22 0.79 -12.54 -2.11
CA GLU A 22 0.60 -13.89 -2.64
C GLU A 22 1.16 -14.94 -1.66
N GLN A 23 0.27 -15.79 -1.16
CA GLN A 23 0.66 -17.11 -0.65
C GLN A 23 1.03 -18.01 -1.85
N GLY A 24 2.32 -18.30 -2.03
CA GLY A 24 2.77 -19.15 -3.13
C GLY A 24 4.27 -19.42 -3.16
N LYS A 25 4.69 -20.26 -4.12
CA LYS A 25 6.05 -20.82 -4.34
C LYS A 25 7.23 -19.83 -4.29
N TYR A 26 6.98 -18.53 -4.28
CA TYR A 26 8.00 -17.48 -4.31
C TYR A 26 8.42 -16.97 -2.91
N ALA A 27 7.79 -17.46 -1.83
CA ALA A 27 8.08 -17.04 -0.46
C ALA A 27 9.07 -17.93 0.31
N GLU A 28 9.61 -19.00 -0.29
CA GLU A 28 10.64 -19.82 0.36
C GLU A 28 12.02 -19.15 0.26
N ALA A 29 12.59 -18.80 1.41
CA ALA A 29 14.00 -18.42 1.50
C ALA A 29 14.85 -19.66 1.15
N LEU A 30 15.36 -19.73 -0.09
CA LEU A 30 16.25 -20.79 -0.51
C LEU A 30 17.57 -20.69 0.30
N PRO A 31 17.96 -21.74 1.04
CA PRO A 31 19.18 -21.72 1.86
C PRO A 31 20.47 -21.80 1.03
N ASP A 32 20.36 -22.06 -0.27
CA ASP A 32 21.49 -22.24 -1.18
C ASP A 32 21.22 -21.54 -2.53
N PRO A 33 21.97 -20.48 -2.87
CA PRO A 33 21.86 -19.78 -4.15
C PRO A 33 22.11 -20.66 -5.38
N SER A 34 22.80 -21.80 -5.24
CA SER A 34 23.07 -22.72 -6.34
C SER A 34 21.85 -23.56 -6.76
N LEU A 35 20.78 -23.56 -5.96
CA LEU A 35 19.50 -24.18 -6.30
C LEU A 35 18.61 -23.28 -7.18
N LEU A 36 18.98 -22.00 -7.34
CA LEU A 36 18.39 -21.12 -8.35
C LEU A 36 18.85 -21.61 -9.72
N LYS A 37 18.05 -22.49 -10.34
CA LYS A 37 18.17 -22.67 -11.80
C LYS A 37 17.90 -21.30 -12.42
N PRO A 38 18.73 -20.83 -13.37
CA PRO A 38 18.36 -19.67 -14.15
C PRO A 38 16.96 -19.95 -14.72
N PRO A 39 16.03 -18.99 -14.66
CA PRO A 39 14.72 -19.18 -15.27
C PRO A 39 14.93 -19.65 -16.72
N PRO A 40 14.11 -20.59 -17.21
CA PRO A 40 14.19 -21.01 -18.61
C PRO A 40 14.28 -19.78 -19.51
N ASP A 41 15.08 -19.84 -20.58
CA ASP A 41 15.34 -18.74 -21.53
C ASP A 41 14.09 -18.33 -22.36
N GLU A 42 12.90 -18.65 -21.86
CA GLU A 42 11.62 -18.31 -22.44
C GLU A 42 11.09 -17.05 -21.77
N ARG A 43 11.19 -15.96 -22.54
CA ARG A 43 10.43 -14.71 -22.35
C ARG A 43 9.06 -15.02 -21.72
N TYR A 44 8.85 -14.60 -20.47
CA TYR A 44 7.50 -14.54 -19.93
C TYR A 44 6.66 -13.65 -20.86
N PRO A 45 5.60 -14.14 -21.53
CA PRO A 45 4.81 -13.32 -22.44
C PRO A 45 3.85 -12.43 -21.64
N VAL A 46 4.38 -11.72 -20.64
CA VAL A 46 3.61 -10.73 -19.89
C VAL A 46 3.69 -9.44 -20.68
N LYS A 47 2.55 -9.05 -21.23
CA LYS A 47 2.36 -7.73 -21.81
C LYS A 47 1.63 -6.88 -20.79
N PHE A 48 2.26 -5.79 -20.38
CA PHE A 48 1.56 -4.74 -19.64
C PHE A 48 0.80 -3.86 -20.63
N VAL A 49 -0.43 -3.53 -20.30
CA VAL A 49 -1.23 -2.49 -20.95
C VAL A 49 -1.57 -1.46 -19.89
N ASP A 50 -1.61 -0.20 -20.29
CA ASP A 50 -2.09 0.85 -19.40
C ASP A 50 -3.62 0.71 -19.28
N ALA A 51 -4.09 0.44 -18.07
CA ALA A 51 -5.51 0.29 -17.72
C ALA A 51 -5.96 1.39 -16.74
N THR A 52 -5.18 2.46 -16.56
CA THR A 52 -5.44 3.49 -15.54
C THR A 52 -6.83 4.11 -15.70
N GLU A 53 -7.19 4.51 -16.92
CA GLU A 53 -8.50 5.10 -17.21
C GLU A 53 -9.64 4.07 -17.11
N GLU A 54 -9.42 2.85 -17.63
CA GLU A 54 -10.41 1.76 -17.61
C GLU A 54 -10.76 1.36 -16.17
N ALA A 55 -9.74 1.19 -15.33
CA ALA A 55 -9.87 0.84 -13.93
C ALA A 55 -10.34 2.03 -13.07
N GLY A 56 -10.46 3.24 -13.62
CA GLY A 56 -10.88 4.41 -12.86
C GLY A 56 -9.87 4.88 -11.80
N VAL A 57 -8.58 4.53 -11.96
CA VAL A 57 -7.53 5.00 -11.04
C VAL A 57 -7.37 6.51 -11.22
N PRO A 58 -7.55 7.31 -10.16
CA PRO A 58 -7.47 8.76 -10.26
C PRO A 58 -6.04 9.21 -10.58
N SER A 59 -5.92 10.27 -11.38
CA SER A 59 -4.67 11.00 -11.53
C SER A 59 -4.51 11.96 -10.36
N PHE A 60 -3.33 11.93 -9.73
CA PHE A 60 -2.93 12.88 -8.71
C PHE A 60 -1.93 13.85 -9.33
N PRO A 61 -2.39 14.95 -9.96
CA PRO A 61 -1.47 15.93 -10.50
C PRO A 61 -0.63 16.49 -9.34
N LEU A 62 0.67 16.19 -9.35
CA LEU A 62 1.60 16.86 -8.47
C LEU A 62 1.62 18.35 -8.84
N PRO A 63 1.82 19.28 -7.90
CA PRO A 63 1.95 20.73 -8.19
C PRO A 63 3.11 21.13 -9.12
N GLY A 64 3.78 20.18 -9.76
CA GLY A 64 4.94 20.38 -10.60
C GLY A 64 6.08 19.49 -10.13
N ARG A 65 7.15 19.44 -10.93
CA ARG A 65 8.42 18.85 -10.52
C ARG A 65 8.97 19.66 -9.35
N VAL A 66 9.64 19.01 -8.39
CA VAL A 66 10.42 19.71 -7.35
C VAL A 66 11.28 20.79 -8.04
N PRO A 67 11.12 22.08 -7.68
CA PRO A 67 11.89 23.16 -8.27
C PRO A 67 13.39 22.92 -8.12
N GLU A 68 14.16 23.29 -9.14
CA GLU A 68 15.62 23.17 -9.11
C GLU A 68 16.23 24.09 -8.03
N GLU A 69 15.56 25.21 -7.73
CA GLU A 69 15.91 26.14 -6.67
C GLU A 69 14.72 26.42 -5.75
N VAL A 70 14.96 26.41 -4.45
CA VAL A 70 14.00 26.80 -3.41
C VAL A 70 14.24 28.27 -3.04
N PRO A 71 13.23 29.17 -3.14
CA PRO A 71 13.35 30.55 -2.69
C PRO A 71 13.81 30.60 -1.22
N LYS A 72 14.74 31.50 -0.92
CA LYS A 72 15.30 31.61 0.45
C LYS A 72 14.27 32.05 1.49
N ASP A 73 13.20 32.70 1.04
CA ASP A 73 12.08 33.24 1.79
C ASP A 73 10.78 32.45 1.55
N ALA A 74 10.88 31.21 1.06
CA ALA A 74 9.72 30.36 0.85
C ALA A 74 8.91 30.16 2.15
N SER A 75 7.59 30.31 2.04
CA SER A 75 6.67 30.00 3.14
C SER A 75 6.54 28.49 3.34
N GLU A 76 6.09 28.05 4.52
CA GLU A 76 5.79 26.63 4.78
C GLU A 76 4.76 26.08 3.79
N GLU A 77 3.76 26.87 3.43
CA GLU A 77 2.74 26.53 2.44
C GLU A 77 3.37 26.32 1.06
N TRP A 78 4.27 27.21 0.63
CA TRP A 78 5.00 27.05 -0.62
C TRP A 78 5.86 25.79 -0.62
N LEU A 79 6.57 25.52 0.49
CA LEU A 79 7.40 24.33 0.63
C LEU A 79 6.56 23.05 0.59
N ARG A 80 5.39 23.04 1.24
CA ARG A 80 4.47 21.90 1.23
C ARG A 80 4.04 21.58 -0.20
N GLU A 81 3.56 22.60 -0.92
CA GLU A 81 3.04 22.44 -2.29
C GLU A 81 4.14 22.06 -3.30
N HIS A 82 5.30 22.71 -3.25
CA HIS A 82 6.29 22.62 -4.34
C HIS A 82 7.41 21.63 -4.06
N VAL A 83 7.65 21.26 -2.81
CA VAL A 83 8.78 20.41 -2.42
C VAL A 83 8.30 19.12 -1.75
N VAL A 84 7.33 19.17 -0.84
CA VAL A 84 6.99 18.02 0.00
C VAL A 84 5.95 17.09 -0.64
N GLU A 85 4.84 17.62 -1.17
CA GLU A 85 3.81 16.83 -1.88
C GLU A 85 4.40 15.93 -3.00
N PRO A 86 5.38 16.38 -3.83
CA PRO A 86 6.01 15.54 -4.84
C PRO A 86 6.87 14.38 -4.33
N LEU A 87 7.17 14.31 -3.02
CA LEU A 87 8.06 13.30 -2.43
C LEU A 87 7.32 12.08 -1.88
N GLY A 88 5.98 12.13 -1.80
CA GLY A 88 5.15 11.07 -1.27
C GLY A 88 4.53 10.18 -2.35
N GLY A 89 4.57 8.88 -2.16
CA GLY A 89 3.91 7.92 -3.05
C GLY A 89 4.22 6.49 -2.67
N ASN A 90 3.40 5.91 -1.80
CA ASN A 90 3.34 4.47 -1.61
C ASN A 90 1.89 4.01 -1.77
N ALA A 91 1.71 2.75 -2.16
CA ALA A 91 0.40 2.14 -2.21
C ALA A 91 0.47 0.74 -1.59
N CYS A 92 -0.55 0.38 -0.82
CA CYS A 92 -0.71 -0.95 -0.26
C CYS A 92 -2.08 -1.52 -0.62
N TRP A 93 -2.09 -2.83 -0.88
CA TRP A 93 -3.27 -3.57 -1.30
C TRP A 93 -3.81 -4.37 -0.13
N GLY A 94 -5.13 -4.45 0.01
CA GLY A 94 -5.81 -5.23 1.03
C GLY A 94 -7.29 -5.31 0.73
N ASP A 95 -7.92 -6.45 1.02
CA ASP A 95 -9.38 -6.64 0.96
C ASP A 95 -9.95 -6.15 2.29
N TYR A 96 -10.23 -4.84 2.40
CA TYR A 96 -10.50 -4.21 3.70
C TYR A 96 -11.94 -4.43 4.17
N ASP A 97 -12.86 -4.72 3.24
CA ASP A 97 -14.27 -4.96 3.53
C ASP A 97 -14.72 -6.42 3.32
N GLY A 98 -13.78 -7.30 2.95
CA GLY A 98 -14.01 -8.74 2.87
C GLY A 98 -14.88 -9.16 1.68
N ASP A 99 -15.03 -8.31 0.67
CA ASP A 99 -15.80 -8.62 -0.53
C ASP A 99 -15.05 -9.51 -1.54
N GLY A 100 -13.76 -9.73 -1.29
CA GLY A 100 -12.90 -10.62 -2.06
C GLY A 100 -12.17 -9.94 -3.22
N ASP A 101 -12.45 -8.67 -3.47
CA ASP A 101 -11.66 -7.83 -4.36
C ASP A 101 -10.54 -7.13 -3.56
N LEU A 102 -9.35 -6.98 -4.17
CA LEU A 102 -8.27 -6.24 -3.52
C LEU A 102 -8.48 -4.74 -3.70
N ASP A 103 -8.60 -4.01 -2.60
CA ASP A 103 -8.63 -2.56 -2.56
C ASP A 103 -7.23 -1.96 -2.47
N MET A 104 -7.14 -0.64 -2.63
CA MET A 104 -5.86 0.06 -2.62
C MET A 104 -5.91 1.31 -1.72
N TYR A 105 -4.98 1.40 -0.78
CA TYR A 105 -4.71 2.64 -0.06
C TYR A 105 -3.44 3.29 -0.61
N ILE A 106 -3.52 4.58 -0.93
CA ILE A 106 -2.43 5.38 -1.48
C ILE A 106 -2.02 6.42 -0.43
N VAL A 107 -0.76 6.31 -0.02
CA VAL A 107 -0.10 7.23 0.89
C VAL A 107 0.57 8.34 0.09
N ARG A 108 0.35 9.57 0.52
CA ARG A 108 0.84 10.78 -0.10
C ARG A 108 1.41 11.70 0.98
N CYS A 109 2.27 12.63 0.58
CA CYS A 109 2.68 13.72 1.46
C CYS A 109 1.63 14.83 1.38
N GLY A 110 0.42 14.53 1.83
CA GLY A 110 -0.82 15.25 1.54
C GLY A 110 -2.01 14.36 1.82
N ALA A 111 -3.18 14.66 1.26
CA ALA A 111 -4.37 13.83 1.43
C ALA A 111 -4.17 12.41 0.87
N ASN A 112 -4.15 11.42 1.77
CA ASN A 112 -4.17 9.99 1.42
C ASN A 112 -5.51 9.59 0.80
N VAL A 113 -5.52 8.47 0.07
CA VAL A 113 -6.72 8.00 -0.65
C VAL A 113 -6.94 6.51 -0.42
N LEU A 114 -8.17 6.12 -0.08
CA LEU A 114 -8.65 4.74 -0.12
C LEU A 114 -9.54 4.54 -1.35
N LEU A 115 -9.12 3.63 -2.22
CA LEU A 115 -9.85 3.21 -3.40
C LEU A 115 -10.41 1.81 -3.19
N ARG A 116 -11.74 1.70 -3.12
CA ARG A 116 -12.44 0.42 -3.13
C ARG A 116 -12.46 -0.13 -4.54
N ASN A 117 -12.14 -1.40 -4.72
CA ASN A 117 -12.28 -2.09 -5.99
C ASN A 117 -13.69 -2.66 -6.12
N GLU A 118 -14.40 -2.29 -7.18
CA GLU A 118 -15.70 -2.85 -7.54
C GLU A 118 -15.51 -3.64 -8.86
N GLU A 119 -15.17 -4.91 -8.75
CA GLU A 119 -15.02 -5.85 -9.87
C GLU A 119 -14.04 -5.36 -10.98
N GLY A 120 -12.94 -4.71 -10.57
CA GLY A 120 -11.90 -4.18 -11.45
C GLY A 120 -11.98 -2.68 -11.71
N ARG A 121 -12.95 -1.99 -11.09
CA ARG A 121 -13.09 -0.52 -11.17
C ARG A 121 -12.94 0.11 -9.79
N PHE A 122 -12.03 1.06 -9.65
CA PHE A 122 -11.79 1.75 -8.39
C PHE A 122 -12.76 2.91 -8.16
N VAL A 123 -13.20 3.03 -6.91
CA VAL A 123 -14.05 4.11 -6.40
C VAL A 123 -13.38 4.71 -5.17
N ASP A 124 -13.22 6.03 -5.15
CA ASP A 124 -12.73 6.74 -3.97
C ASP A 124 -13.78 6.70 -2.86
N VAL A 125 -13.44 6.01 -1.77
CA VAL A 125 -14.26 5.87 -0.57
C VAL A 125 -13.63 6.56 0.64
N THR A 126 -12.54 7.32 0.44
CA THR A 126 -11.77 7.98 1.50
C THR A 126 -12.63 8.78 2.48
N PRO A 127 -13.56 9.65 2.02
CA PRO A 127 -14.37 10.44 2.95
C PRO A 127 -15.35 9.58 3.77
N LYS A 128 -15.84 8.48 3.18
CA LYS A 128 -16.76 7.56 3.83
C LYS A 128 -16.02 6.71 4.88
N ALA A 129 -14.81 6.27 4.56
CA ALA A 129 -13.98 5.45 5.45
C ALA A 129 -13.25 6.26 6.53
N GLY A 130 -13.11 7.58 6.37
CA GLY A 130 -12.49 8.45 7.38
C GLY A 130 -10.96 8.30 7.51
N VAL A 131 -10.31 7.79 6.46
CA VAL A 131 -8.87 7.47 6.45
C VAL A 131 -8.04 8.44 5.59
N GLY A 132 -8.57 9.63 5.31
CA GLY A 132 -7.92 10.67 4.49
C GLY A 132 -6.97 11.56 5.29
N ASP A 133 -5.97 10.99 5.99
CA ASP A 133 -4.93 11.78 6.65
C ASP A 133 -4.25 12.73 5.65
N GLU A 134 -3.98 13.96 6.07
CA GLU A 134 -3.31 15.00 5.27
C GLU A 134 -1.87 15.25 5.71
N GLY A 135 -1.34 14.37 6.56
CA GLY A 135 0.02 14.39 7.07
C GLY A 135 1.08 14.13 6.00
N LEU A 136 2.34 14.05 6.46
CA LEU A 136 3.46 13.70 5.60
C LEU A 136 3.61 12.18 5.52
N GLY A 137 2.68 11.56 4.80
CA GLY A 137 2.61 10.12 4.59
C GLY A 137 3.89 9.56 3.97
N MET A 138 4.46 8.55 4.64
CA MET A 138 5.66 7.83 4.20
C MET A 138 5.34 6.41 3.76
N ASP A 139 4.50 5.69 4.51
CA ASP A 139 4.13 4.30 4.21
C ASP A 139 2.80 3.93 4.88
N ALA A 140 2.16 2.88 4.41
CA ALA A 140 1.00 2.29 5.08
C ALA A 140 0.95 0.78 4.92
N VAL A 141 0.41 0.11 5.92
CA VAL A 141 0.24 -1.34 5.92
C VAL A 141 -1.10 -1.73 6.49
N TRP A 142 -1.68 -2.77 5.88
CA TRP A 142 -2.86 -3.44 6.39
C TRP A 142 -2.48 -4.54 7.37
N GLY A 143 -3.29 -4.74 8.41
CA GLY A 143 -3.19 -5.90 9.28
C GLY A 143 -4.15 -5.87 10.45
N ASP A 144 -4.82 -6.98 10.67
CA ASP A 144 -5.71 -7.23 11.82
C ASP A 144 -4.89 -7.28 13.13
N TYR A 145 -4.81 -6.14 13.84
CA TYR A 145 -3.94 -6.00 15.03
C TYR A 145 -4.60 -6.51 16.30
N ASP A 146 -5.93 -6.49 16.38
CA ASP A 146 -6.70 -6.90 17.55
C ASP A 146 -7.32 -8.31 17.43
N ASN A 147 -7.17 -8.95 16.27
CA ASN A 147 -7.62 -10.30 15.92
C ASN A 147 -9.15 -10.43 15.87
N ASP A 148 -9.86 -9.39 15.45
CA ASP A 148 -11.31 -9.43 15.23
C ASP A 148 -11.68 -10.00 13.85
N GLY A 149 -10.72 -10.04 12.92
CA GLY A 149 -10.87 -10.59 11.59
C GLY A 149 -11.00 -9.54 10.49
N ASP A 150 -11.05 -8.26 10.85
CA ASP A 150 -11.15 -7.14 9.93
C ASP A 150 -9.76 -6.50 9.72
N LEU A 151 -9.44 -6.07 8.50
CA LEU A 151 -8.13 -5.45 8.24
C LEU A 151 -8.09 -4.02 8.77
N ASP A 152 -7.20 -3.77 9.72
CA ASP A 152 -6.86 -2.43 10.20
C ASP A 152 -5.79 -1.77 9.33
N LEU A 153 -5.70 -0.44 9.39
CA LEU A 153 -4.77 0.36 8.60
C LEU A 153 -3.80 1.13 9.51
N TYR A 154 -2.51 0.87 9.37
CA TYR A 154 -1.46 1.67 9.98
C TYR A 154 -0.80 2.59 8.96
N VAL A 155 -0.72 3.88 9.28
CA VAL A 155 -0.07 4.92 8.45
C VAL A 155 1.15 5.45 9.17
N ALA A 156 2.31 5.28 8.53
CA ALA A 156 3.58 5.86 8.96
C ALA A 156 3.76 7.24 8.33
N ASN A 157 3.96 8.24 9.17
CA ASN A 157 4.15 9.62 8.77
C ASN A 157 5.55 10.10 9.14
N PHE A 158 6.05 11.09 8.41
CA PHE A 158 7.10 11.97 8.90
C PHE A 158 6.51 12.94 9.93
N GLY A 159 6.13 12.38 11.09
CA GLY A 159 5.32 13.04 12.10
C GLY A 159 4.56 12.02 12.96
N PRO A 160 3.40 12.40 13.53
CA PRO A 160 2.54 11.46 14.25
C PRO A 160 2.01 10.37 13.31
N ASN A 161 2.24 9.11 13.67
CA ASN A 161 1.64 7.97 12.98
C ASN A 161 0.18 7.79 13.39
N LEU A 162 -0.58 7.11 12.54
CA LEU A 162 -1.99 6.80 12.78
C LEU A 162 -2.23 5.30 12.68
N LEU A 163 -3.11 4.80 13.55
CA LEU A 163 -3.66 3.44 13.47
C LEU A 163 -5.17 3.58 13.42
N TYR A 164 -5.76 3.20 12.29
CA TYR A 164 -7.20 3.12 12.10
C TYR A 164 -7.64 1.69 12.37
N ARG A 165 -8.51 1.52 13.37
CA ARG A 165 -9.18 0.24 13.59
C ARG A 165 -10.39 0.14 12.66
N ASN A 166 -10.55 -0.98 11.97
CA ASN A 166 -11.76 -1.29 11.22
C ASN A 166 -12.81 -1.83 12.21
N GLU A 167 -14.05 -1.37 12.12
CA GLU A 167 -15.12 -1.76 13.06
C GLU A 167 -16.07 -2.83 12.49
N GLY A 168 -15.80 -3.33 11.26
CA GLY A 168 -16.53 -4.44 10.64
C GLY A 168 -18.00 -4.11 10.32
N ASP A 169 -18.23 -3.37 9.23
CA ASP A 169 -19.57 -2.98 8.73
C ASP A 169 -20.07 -3.79 7.52
#